data_AF-A0A7W7EWF1-F1
#
_entry.id   AF-A0A7W7EWF1-F1
#
_cell.length_a   1.000
_cell.length_b   1.000
_cell.length_c   1.000
_cell.angle_alpha   90.00
_cell.angle_beta   90.00
_cell.angle_gamma   90.00
#
_symmetry.space_group_name_H-M   'P 1'
#
loop_
_entity.id
_entity.type
_entity.pdbx_description
1 polymer ?
#
loop_
_entity_poly.entity_id
_entity_poly.type
_entity_poly.pdbx_seq_one_letter_code
_entity_poly.pdbx_strand_id
1 'polypeptide(L)'
;MSRPDDPRIPLNSIVFGFGPMLPLAAAALGAWLLPPPWPVLAVRLAIIWGALILVFVAGVRRGFGFGNPRASTAVEIATMLAYFVPAGLALVVPSVRVALALLLLGYVLVPTLDTRAARAGNAPAHFARLRWPQMAIALVSIVALMLFVLRG
;
A
#
# COMPACT_ATOMS: atom_id res chain seq x y z
N MET A 1 28.67 0.49 10.70
CA MET A 1 27.82 1.50 11.37
C MET A 1 26.75 1.94 10.38
N SER A 2 25.48 1.65 10.67
CA SER A 2 24.34 2.20 9.92
C SER A 2 24.39 3.73 10.01
N ARG A 3 24.21 4.45 8.89
CA ARG A 3 24.08 5.92 8.92
C ARG A 3 23.04 6.32 9.96
N PRO A 4 23.25 7.43 10.72
CA PRO A 4 22.19 7.96 11.57
C PRO A 4 20.94 8.20 10.71
N ASP A 5 19.77 7.82 11.23
CA ASP A 5 18.48 7.97 10.55
C ASP A 5 18.23 9.46 10.26
N ASP A 6 18.50 9.87 9.02
CA ASP A 6 18.22 11.24 8.54
C ASP A 6 16.69 11.40 8.40
N PRO A 7 16.07 12.41 9.04
CA PRO A 7 14.65 12.69 8.89
C PRO A 7 14.28 13.21 7.48
N ARG A 8 15.26 13.59 6.65
CA ARG A 8 15.04 13.97 5.26
C ARG A 8 14.66 12.75 4.43
N ILE A 9 13.64 12.89 3.60
CA ILE A 9 13.19 11.81 2.72
C ILE A 9 14.21 11.67 1.58
N PRO A 10 14.88 10.51 1.42
CA PRO A 10 15.80 10.30 0.30
C PRO A 10 15.07 10.40 -1.03
N LEU A 11 15.73 10.93 -2.07
CA LEU A 11 15.13 11.05 -3.41
C LEU A 11 14.59 9.70 -3.93
N ASN A 12 15.34 8.62 -3.70
CA ASN A 12 14.91 7.27 -4.06
C ASN A 12 13.61 6.88 -3.35
N SER A 13 13.42 7.26 -2.08
CA SER A 13 12.17 7.02 -1.35
C SER A 13 11.00 7.84 -1.90
N ILE A 14 11.26 8.99 -2.54
CA ILE A 14 10.22 9.76 -3.24
C ILE A 14 9.86 9.03 -4.54
N VAL A 15 10.83 8.76 -5.41
CA VAL A 15 10.60 8.13 -6.72
C VAL A 15 9.94 6.76 -6.55
N PHE A 16 10.54 5.88 -5.75
CA PHE A 16 10.03 4.52 -5.53
C PHE A 16 8.90 4.47 -4.48
N GLY A 17 8.66 5.55 -3.73
CA GLY A 17 7.50 5.66 -2.87
C GLY A 17 6.23 5.98 -3.65
N PHE A 18 6.28 7.04 -4.46
CA PHE A 18 5.11 7.54 -5.19
C PHE A 18 4.90 6.87 -6.54
N GLY A 19 5.97 6.51 -7.25
CA GLY A 19 5.88 5.89 -8.58
C GLY A 19 4.96 4.66 -8.64
N PRO A 20 5.08 3.70 -7.72
CA PRO A 20 4.21 2.52 -7.71
C PRO A 20 2.73 2.80 -7.40
N MET A 21 2.37 4.00 -6.94
CA MET A 21 0.98 4.40 -6.73
C MET A 21 0.31 4.88 -8.02
N LEU A 22 1.10 5.33 -9.00
CA LEU A 22 0.59 5.91 -10.25
C LEU A 22 -0.28 4.95 -11.07
N PRO A 23 0.02 3.64 -11.18
CA PRO A 23 -0.85 2.71 -11.89
C PRO A 23 -2.25 2.57 -11.27
N LEU A 24 -2.40 2.74 -9.95
CA LEU A 24 -3.72 2.77 -9.31
C LEU A 24 -4.50 4.02 -9.72
N ALA A 25 -3.84 5.18 -9.74
CA ALA A 25 -4.46 6.43 -10.17
C ALA A 25 -4.86 6.36 -11.66
N ALA A 26 -3.99 5.83 -12.52
CA ALA A 26 -4.28 5.62 -13.93
C ALA A 26 -5.46 4.66 -14.14
N ALA A 27 -5.54 3.58 -13.37
CA ALA A 27 -6.66 2.65 -13.43
C ALA A 27 -7.97 3.29 -12.95
N ALA A 28 -7.94 4.10 -11.89
CA ALA A 28 -9.10 4.85 -11.42
C ALA A 28 -9.61 5.82 -12.52
N LEU A 29 -8.72 6.60 -13.12
CA LEU A 29 -9.07 7.49 -14.24
C LEU A 29 -9.60 6.69 -15.44
N GLY A 30 -8.96 5.58 -15.80
CA GLY A 30 -9.38 4.70 -16.89
C GLY A 30 -10.78 4.13 -16.68
N ALA A 31 -11.14 3.77 -15.45
CA ALA A 31 -12.48 3.30 -15.13
C ALA A 31 -13.54 4.39 -15.36
N TRP A 32 -13.26 5.63 -14.95
CA TRP A 32 -14.23 6.72 -15.06
C TRP A 32 -14.33 7.36 -16.44
N LEU A 33 -13.24 7.40 -17.19
CA LEU A 33 -13.12 8.23 -18.40
C LEU A 33 -13.15 7.46 -19.72
N LEU A 34 -12.85 6.15 -19.71
CA LEU A 34 -12.75 5.36 -20.95
C LEU A 34 -14.03 4.57 -21.23
N PRO A 35 -14.36 4.33 -22.52
CA PRO A 35 -15.51 3.51 -22.90
C PRO A 35 -15.27 2.01 -22.62
N PRO A 36 -16.31 1.16 -22.65
CA PRO A 36 -16.13 -0.29 -22.63
C PRO A 36 -15.14 -0.78 -23.71
N PRO A 37 -14.29 -1.80 -23.42
CA PRO A 37 -14.24 -2.64 -22.22
C PRO A 37 -13.29 -2.12 -21.13
N TRP A 38 -12.70 -0.94 -21.30
CA TRP A 38 -11.60 -0.43 -20.48
C TRP A 38 -11.90 -0.37 -18.98
N PRO A 39 -13.11 0.01 -18.50
CA PRO A 39 -13.33 0.09 -17.07
C PRO A 39 -13.24 -1.24 -16.33
N VAL A 40 -13.69 -2.33 -16.97
CA VAL A 40 -13.58 -3.69 -16.39
C VAL A 40 -12.11 -4.10 -16.28
N LEU A 41 -11.32 -3.84 -17.32
CA LEU A 41 -9.90 -4.13 -17.31
C LEU A 41 -9.15 -3.28 -16.28
N ALA A 42 -9.48 -1.99 -16.18
CA ALA A 42 -8.88 -1.06 -15.24
C ALA A 42 -9.09 -1.51 -13.78
N VAL A 43 -10.31 -1.89 -13.41
CA VAL A 43 -10.61 -2.41 -12.06
C VAL A 43 -9.83 -3.69 -11.76
N ARG A 44 -9.76 -4.64 -12.71
CA ARG A 44 -9.00 -5.88 -12.53
C ARG A 44 -7.51 -5.63 -12.36
N LEU A 45 -6.93 -4.80 -13.22
CA LEU A 45 -5.51 -4.44 -13.14
C LEU A 45 -5.20 -3.68 -11.85
N ALA A 46 -6.10 -2.81 -11.38
CA ALA A 46 -5.95 -2.13 -10.10
C ALA A 46 -5.93 -3.10 -8.91
N ILE A 47 -6.78 -4.13 -8.92
CA ILE A 47 -6.78 -5.16 -7.87
C ILE A 47 -5.45 -5.91 -7.86
N ILE A 48 -5.01 -6.38 -9.03
CA ILE A 48 -3.75 -7.12 -9.17
C ILE A 48 -2.58 -6.25 -8.71
N TRP A 49 -2.45 -5.05 -9.27
CA TRP A 49 -1.36 -4.14 -8.95
C TRP A 49 -1.39 -3.70 -7.48
N GLY A 50 -2.57 -3.33 -6.97
CA GLY A 50 -2.77 -2.92 -5.59
C GLY A 50 -2.36 -4.00 -4.61
N ALA A 51 -2.70 -5.26 -4.89
CA ALA A 51 -2.28 -6.41 -4.10
C ALA A 51 -0.76 -6.65 -4.18
N LEU A 52 -0.16 -6.60 -5.38
CA LEU A 52 1.29 -6.76 -5.54
C LEU A 52 2.09 -5.75 -4.72
N ILE A 53 1.68 -4.47 -4.76
CA ILE A 53 2.30 -3.42 -3.96
C ILE A 53 2.10 -3.66 -2.47
N LEU A 54 0.91 -4.07 -2.04
CA LEU A 54 0.64 -4.34 -0.63
C LEU A 54 1.44 -5.55 -0.10
N VAL A 55 1.59 -6.61 -0.90
CA VAL A 55 2.48 -7.75 -0.61
C VAL A 55 3.94 -7.31 -0.55
N PHE A 56 4.39 -6.48 -1.49
CA PHE A 56 5.73 -5.92 -1.48
C PHE A 56 5.99 -5.11 -0.19
N VAL A 57 5.05 -4.24 0.20
CA VAL A 57 5.15 -3.46 1.44
C VAL A 57 5.17 -4.36 2.67
N ALA A 58 4.40 -5.46 2.67
CA ALA A 58 4.48 -6.49 3.72
C ALA A 58 5.90 -7.08 3.83
N GLY A 59 6.49 -7.48 2.70
CA GLY A 59 7.86 -7.99 2.66
C GLY A 59 8.90 -6.98 3.17
N VAL A 60 8.80 -5.72 2.71
CA VAL A 60 9.65 -4.61 3.19
C VAL A 60 9.51 -4.43 4.71
N ARG A 61 8.29 -4.49 5.24
CA ARG A 61 8.03 -4.36 6.67
C ARG A 61 8.74 -5.45 7.47
N ARG A 62 8.67 -6.71 7.02
CA ARG A 62 9.39 -7.82 7.64
C ARG A 62 10.91 -7.67 7.55
N GLY A 63 11.38 -7.06 6.46
CA GLY A 63 12.80 -6.79 6.21
C GLY A 63 13.44 -5.84 7.21
N PHE A 64 12.70 -4.88 7.77
CA PHE A 64 13.25 -3.92 8.73
C PHE A 64 13.80 -4.57 10.00
N GLY A 65 13.17 -5.62 10.52
CA GLY A 65 13.65 -6.28 11.73
C GLY A 65 14.94 -7.03 11.58
N PHE A 66 15.23 -7.51 10.37
CA PHE A 66 16.53 -8.15 10.13
C PHE A 66 17.68 -7.17 10.31
N GLY A 67 17.45 -5.88 10.03
CA GLY A 67 18.46 -4.82 10.17
C GLY A 67 18.44 -4.09 11.51
N ASN A 68 17.46 -4.35 12.39
CA ASN A 68 17.32 -3.65 13.66
C ASN A 68 17.19 -4.65 14.83
N PRO A 69 18.28 -4.92 15.57
CA PRO A 69 18.26 -5.83 16.71
C PRO A 69 17.31 -5.45 17.85
N ARG A 70 16.84 -4.20 17.88
CA ARG A 70 15.89 -3.71 18.90
C ARG A 70 14.43 -3.85 18.48
N ALA A 71 14.17 -4.21 17.23
CA ALA A 71 12.80 -4.35 16.73
C ALA A 71 12.17 -5.65 17.24
N SER A 72 10.88 -5.58 17.59
CA SER A 72 10.12 -6.75 18.01
C SER A 72 9.71 -7.59 16.80
N THR A 73 10.34 -8.76 16.64
CA THR A 73 10.02 -9.74 15.59
C THR A 73 8.53 -10.09 15.55
N ALA A 74 7.88 -10.23 16.71
CA ALA A 74 6.46 -10.56 16.80
C ALA A 74 5.57 -9.45 16.21
N VAL A 75 5.86 -8.18 16.55
CA VAL A 75 5.12 -7.02 16.02
C VAL A 75 5.30 -6.90 14.52
N GLU A 76 6.50 -7.18 13.99
CA GLU A 76 6.75 -7.13 12.56
C GLU A 76 6.05 -8.24 11.79
N ILE A 77 6.06 -9.48 12.31
CA ILE A 77 5.31 -10.58 11.70
C ILE A 77 3.82 -10.25 11.71
N ALA A 78 3.27 -9.77 12.83
CA ALA A 78 1.87 -9.39 12.91
C ALA A 78 1.53 -8.26 11.92
N THR A 79 2.38 -7.24 11.81
CA THR A 79 2.20 -6.12 10.88
C THR A 79 2.30 -6.59 9.42
N MET A 80 3.28 -7.44 9.10
CA MET A 80 3.45 -8.05 7.78
C MET A 80 2.19 -8.84 7.40
N LEU A 81 1.68 -9.70 8.30
CA LEU A 81 0.47 -10.48 8.06
C LEU A 81 -0.76 -9.57 7.87
N ALA A 82 -0.85 -8.48 8.63
CA ALA A 82 -1.94 -7.50 8.49
C ALA A 82 -1.97 -6.82 7.11
N TYR A 83 -0.86 -6.80 6.37
CA TYR A 83 -0.80 -6.30 5.00
C TYR A 83 -0.94 -7.45 3.98
N PHE A 84 -0.22 -8.55 4.20
CA PHE A 84 -0.13 -9.66 3.27
C PHE A 84 -1.47 -10.40 3.11
N VAL A 85 -2.17 -10.68 4.21
CA VAL A 85 -3.42 -11.42 4.19
C VAL A 85 -4.51 -10.70 3.37
N PRO A 86 -4.84 -9.41 3.62
CA PRO A 86 -5.83 -8.73 2.79
C PRO A 86 -5.40 -8.61 1.32
N ALA A 87 -4.10 -8.46 1.04
CA ALA A 87 -3.59 -8.45 -0.33
C ALA A 87 -3.82 -9.79 -1.05
N GLY A 88 -3.44 -10.90 -0.42
CA GLY A 88 -3.63 -12.25 -0.97
C GLY A 88 -5.12 -12.59 -1.12
N LEU A 89 -5.93 -12.26 -0.12
CA LEU A 89 -7.39 -12.45 -0.19
C LEU A 89 -8.01 -11.64 -1.33
N ALA A 90 -7.57 -10.40 -1.55
CA ALA A 90 -8.09 -9.56 -2.64
C ALA A 90 -7.87 -10.17 -4.04
N LEU A 91 -6.87 -11.05 -4.21
CA LEU A 91 -6.59 -11.73 -5.47
C LEU A 91 -7.47 -12.98 -5.71
N VAL A 92 -7.99 -13.60 -4.65
CA VAL A 92 -8.69 -14.89 -4.74
C VAL A 92 -10.19 -14.78 -4.49
N VAL A 93 -10.67 -13.71 -3.85
CA VAL A 93 -12.11 -13.53 -3.65
C VAL A 93 -12.81 -13.25 -4.99
N PRO A 94 -13.97 -13.87 -5.25
CA PRO A 94 -14.69 -13.68 -6.52
C PRO A 94 -15.35 -12.30 -6.63
N SER A 95 -15.62 -11.65 -5.50
CA SER A 95 -16.29 -10.35 -5.46
C SER A 95 -15.29 -9.21 -5.59
N VAL A 96 -15.38 -8.46 -6.69
CA VAL A 96 -14.61 -7.22 -6.94
C VAL A 96 -14.78 -6.22 -5.80
N ARG A 97 -16.00 -6.07 -5.27
CA ARG A 97 -16.29 -5.17 -4.14
C ARG A 97 -15.53 -5.59 -2.88
N VAL A 98 -15.51 -6.88 -2.58
CA VAL A 98 -14.76 -7.42 -1.43
C VAL A 98 -13.25 -7.26 -1.65
N ALA A 99 -12.75 -7.52 -2.85
CA ALA A 99 -11.34 -7.32 -3.20
C ALA A 99 -10.89 -5.86 -2.97
N LEU A 100 -11.65 -4.88 -3.49
CA LEU A 100 -11.35 -3.46 -3.28
C LEU A 100 -11.45 -3.05 -1.80
N ALA A 101 -12.39 -3.61 -1.03
CA ALA A 101 -12.51 -3.34 0.40
C ALA A 101 -11.31 -3.88 1.20
N LEU A 102 -10.84 -5.09 0.87
CA LEU A 102 -9.64 -5.67 1.47
C LEU A 102 -8.39 -4.84 1.16
N LEU A 103 -8.24 -4.40 -0.09
CA LEU A 103 -7.16 -3.47 -0.45
C LEU A 103 -7.28 -2.16 0.32
N LEU A 104 -8.46 -1.55 0.37
CA LEU A 104 -8.67 -0.30 1.11
C LEU A 104 -8.26 -0.45 2.59
N LEU A 105 -8.66 -1.55 3.24
CA LEU A 105 -8.24 -1.87 4.60
C LEU A 105 -6.71 -1.93 4.71
N GLY A 106 -6.05 -2.71 3.84
CA GLY A 106 -4.59 -2.83 3.84
C GLY A 106 -3.87 -1.49 3.63
N TYR A 107 -4.33 -0.67 2.68
CA TYR A 107 -3.76 0.64 2.39
C TYR A 107 -4.02 1.69 3.49
N VAL A 108 -5.03 1.50 4.37
CA VAL A 108 -5.19 2.29 5.60
C VAL A 108 -4.27 1.80 6.71
N LEU A 109 -4.06 0.49 6.82
CA LEU A 109 -3.17 -0.11 7.82
C LEU A 109 -1.71 0.29 7.60
N VAL A 110 -1.25 0.35 6.35
CA VAL A 110 0.15 0.71 6.03
C VAL A 110 0.58 2.05 6.65
N PRO A 111 -0.06 3.20 6.35
CA PRO A 111 0.40 4.48 6.86
C PRO A 111 0.18 4.63 8.37
N THR A 112 -0.80 3.93 8.96
CA THR A 112 -1.03 3.98 10.40
C THR A 112 0.05 3.21 11.18
N LEU A 113 0.33 1.96 10.79
CA LEU A 113 1.27 1.09 11.49
C LEU A 113 2.72 1.46 11.18
N ASP A 114 3.06 1.83 9.95
CA ASP A 114 4.43 2.23 9.59
C ASP A 114 4.81 3.57 10.22
N THR A 115 3.88 4.53 10.32
CA THR A 115 4.14 5.80 11.02
C THR A 115 4.41 5.56 12.50
N ARG A 116 3.61 4.70 13.15
CA ARG A 116 3.82 4.33 14.56
C ARG A 116 5.17 3.62 14.74
N ALA A 117 5.50 2.70 13.85
CA ALA A 117 6.77 1.99 13.88
C ALA A 117 7.97 2.93 13.71
N ALA A 118 7.89 3.90 12.78
CA ALA A 118 8.94 4.89 12.57
C ALA A 118 9.15 5.76 13.82
N ARG A 119 8.06 6.20 14.47
CA ARG A 119 8.14 6.97 15.72
C ARG A 119 8.71 6.15 16.88
N ALA A 120 8.51 4.84 16.88
CA ALA A 120 9.04 3.91 17.86
C ALA A 120 10.46 3.41 17.53
N GLY A 121 11.08 3.88 16.44
CA GLY A 121 12.42 3.43 16.02
C GLY A 121 12.46 2.03 15.42
N ASN A 122 11.31 1.47 15.04
CA ASN A 122 11.14 0.12 14.44
C ASN A 122 10.96 0.18 12.90
N ALA A 123 11.16 1.34 12.29
CA ALA A 123 11.15 1.58 10.85
C ALA A 123 11.96 2.85 10.54
N PRO A 124 12.36 3.09 9.29
CA PRO A 124 13.05 4.32 8.91
C PRO A 124 12.29 5.58 9.34
N ALA A 125 12.96 6.52 10.01
CA ALA A 125 12.32 7.69 10.61
C ALA A 125 11.49 8.54 9.62
N HIS A 126 11.97 8.67 8.37
CA HIS A 126 11.29 9.44 7.32
C HIS A 126 9.89 8.90 6.96
N PHE A 127 9.57 7.64 7.28
CA PHE A 127 8.23 7.07 7.08
C PHE A 127 7.16 7.77 7.91
N ALA A 128 7.52 8.33 9.07
CA ALA A 128 6.58 9.09 9.89
C ALA A 128 5.97 10.30 9.17
N ARG A 129 6.63 10.79 8.11
CA ARG A 129 6.16 11.90 7.26
C ARG A 129 5.74 11.45 5.85
N LEU A 130 6.42 10.44 5.30
CA LEU A 130 6.21 9.99 3.92
C LEU A 130 4.93 9.15 3.73
N ARG A 131 4.60 8.29 4.70
CA ARG A 131 3.62 7.21 4.46
C ARG A 131 2.21 7.69 4.17
N TRP A 132 1.72 8.68 4.92
CA TRP A 132 0.38 9.21 4.70
C TRP A 132 0.21 9.86 3.32
N PRO A 133 1.08 10.82 2.91
CA PRO A 133 1.04 11.36 1.55
C PRO A 133 1.16 10.30 0.46
N GLN A 134 2.06 9.32 0.64
CA GLN A 134 2.25 8.23 -0.31
C GLN A 134 0.97 7.40 -0.49
N MET A 135 0.37 6.95 0.62
CA MET A 135 -0.78 6.05 0.60
C MET A 135 -2.08 6.79 0.26
N ALA A 136 -2.15 8.11 0.46
CA ALA A 136 -3.31 8.91 0.08
C ALA A 136 -3.64 8.76 -1.43
N ILE A 137 -2.63 8.68 -2.30
CA ILE A 137 -2.84 8.47 -3.74
C ILE A 137 -3.56 7.14 -4.00
N ALA A 138 -3.07 6.06 -3.38
CA ALA A 138 -3.68 4.75 -3.51
C ALA A 138 -5.09 4.71 -2.91
N LEU A 139 -5.29 5.29 -1.72
CA LEU A 139 -6.59 5.34 -1.04
C LEU A 139 -7.64 6.06 -1.89
N VAL A 140 -7.32 7.25 -2.40
CA VAL A 140 -8.23 8.00 -3.28
C VAL A 140 -8.55 7.19 -4.54
N SER A 141 -7.54 6.56 -5.14
CA SER A 141 -7.73 5.72 -6.33
C SER A 141 -8.63 4.51 -6.08
N ILE A 142 -8.41 3.78 -4.98
CA ILE A 142 -9.21 2.61 -4.59
C ILE A 142 -10.64 3.03 -4.24
N VAL A 143 -10.83 4.16 -3.53
CA VAL A 143 -12.17 4.71 -3.25
C VAL A 143 -12.89 5.09 -4.55
N ALA A 144 -12.22 5.74 -5.49
CA ALA A 144 -12.79 6.08 -6.79
C ALA A 144 -13.22 4.83 -7.58
N LEU A 145 -12.42 3.76 -7.54
CA LEU A 145 -12.76 2.46 -8.14
C LEU A 145 -13.91 1.76 -7.41
N MET A 146 -13.96 1.83 -6.08
CA MET A 146 -15.07 1.30 -5.30
C MET A 146 -16.38 1.99 -5.66
N LEU A 147 -16.38 3.33 -5.70
CA LEU A 147 -17.54 4.13 -6.11
C LEU A 147 -17.95 3.83 -7.55
N PHE A 148 -16.98 3.63 -8.45
CA PHE A 148 -17.24 3.18 -9.81
C PHE A 148 -17.99 1.85 -9.84
N VAL A 149 -17.53 0.86 -9.08
CA VAL A 149 -18.15 -0.48 -9.06
C VAL A 149 -19.52 -0.47 -8.36
N LEU A 150 -19.75 0.44 -7.41
CA LEU A 150 -21.04 0.56 -6.72
C LEU A 150 -22.13 1.23 -7.57
N ARG A 151 -21.76 1.96 -8.64
CA ARG A 151 -22.72 2.66 -9.50
C ARG A 151 -23.37 1.76 -10.57
N GLY A 152 -22.74 0.63 -10.89
CA GLY A 152 -23.16 -0.32 -11.93
C GLY A 152 -23.69 -1.60 -11.32
#